data_AF-W0E8U5-F1
#
_entry.id   AF-W0E8U5-F1
#
_cell.length_a   1.000
_cell.length_b   1.000
_cell.length_c   1.000
_cell.angle_alpha   90.00
_cell.angle_beta   90.00
_cell.angle_gamma   90.00
#
_symmetry.space_group_name_H-M   'P 1'
#
loop_
_entity.id
_entity.type
_entity.pdbx_description
1 polymer ?
#
loop_
_entity_poly.entity_id
_entity_poly.type
_entity_poly.pdbx_seq_one_letter_code
_entity_poly.pdbx_strand_id
1 'polypeptide(L)'
;MLDLSEELLLLAVHEEKGSIPFDASNKIDFCLAGALLIELELMNRVKADKKTLQVINRTSTGNSRLDTLLNLIDHSKKVRSPSYWITKSKGTFKHLRHEYLEQLVNQGILREEERQIFWIFPSTAYPLRDTLLKREIRDRVRLVILREETPSPRTARLIALVHACGLTNTIFDKEERKDARKKVKALAKEDLLVQAIIKTIQGSNSGAYAGSF
;
A
#
# COMPACT_ATOMS: atom_id res chain seq x y z
N MET A 1 -5.80 10.30 -11.98
CA MET A 1 -4.70 10.37 -11.01
C MET A 1 -4.83 9.16 -10.10
N LEU A 2 -3.75 8.42 -9.88
CA LEU A 2 -3.78 7.22 -9.05
C LEU A 2 -3.73 7.56 -7.55
N ASP A 3 -4.49 6.82 -6.75
CA ASP A 3 -4.36 6.85 -5.30
C ASP A 3 -3.07 6.14 -4.82
N LEU A 4 -2.68 6.32 -3.55
CA LEU A 4 -1.45 5.72 -3.02
C LEU A 4 -1.48 4.18 -3.04
N SER A 5 -2.67 3.57 -2.98
CA SER A 5 -2.83 2.12 -3.04
C SER A 5 -2.54 1.61 -4.45
N GLU A 6 -3.07 2.29 -5.47
CA GLU A 6 -2.82 2.01 -6.88
C GLU A 6 -1.34 2.19 -7.23
N GLU A 7 -0.71 3.30 -6.81
CA GLU A 7 0.73 3.53 -7.05
C GLU A 7 1.60 2.45 -6.38
N LEU A 8 1.29 2.09 -5.13
CA LEU A 8 2.00 1.03 -4.40
C LEU A 8 1.85 -0.33 -5.09
N LEU A 9 0.62 -0.66 -5.54
CA LEU A 9 0.34 -1.92 -6.20
C LEU A 9 1.07 -2.03 -7.54
N LEU A 10 1.08 -0.96 -8.34
CA LEU A 10 1.85 -0.92 -9.59
C LEU A 10 3.36 -1.11 -9.36
N LEU A 11 3.92 -0.53 -8.30
CA LEU A 11 5.32 -0.79 -7.93
C LEU A 11 5.57 -2.24 -7.54
N ALA A 12 4.57 -2.93 -6.99
CA ALA A 12 4.68 -4.32 -6.55
C ALA A 12 4.54 -5.34 -7.68
N VAL A 13 3.72 -5.05 -8.69
CA VAL A 13 3.43 -5.97 -9.81
C VAL A 13 4.62 -6.06 -10.77
N HIS A 14 5.06 -7.29 -11.07
CA HIS A 14 6.06 -7.55 -12.10
C HIS A 14 5.47 -7.26 -13.50
N GLU A 15 6.23 -6.56 -14.34
CA GLU A 15 5.77 -6.02 -15.63
C GLU A 15 5.22 -7.09 -16.57
N GLU A 16 6.00 -8.15 -16.80
CA GLU A 16 5.60 -9.24 -17.70
C GLU A 16 4.85 -10.39 -17.04
N LYS A 17 5.19 -10.70 -15.78
CA LYS A 17 4.62 -11.86 -15.07
C LYS A 17 3.28 -11.54 -14.40
N GLY A 18 2.99 -10.26 -14.14
CA GLY A 18 1.81 -9.85 -13.37
C GLY A 18 1.83 -10.30 -11.91
N SER A 19 2.94 -10.88 -11.44
CA SER A 19 3.07 -11.42 -10.08
C SER A 19 3.64 -10.39 -9.11
N ILE A 20 3.30 -10.55 -7.82
CA ILE A 20 3.85 -9.76 -6.73
C ILE A 20 4.91 -10.59 -6.00
N PRO A 21 6.10 -10.05 -5.68
CA PRO A 21 7.13 -10.77 -4.92
C PRO A 21 6.57 -11.37 -3.61
N PHE A 22 7.00 -12.58 -3.28
CA PHE A 22 6.49 -13.32 -2.10
C PHE A 22 6.53 -12.49 -0.81
N ASP A 23 7.66 -11.85 -0.53
CA ASP A 23 7.86 -11.00 0.66
C ASP A 23 6.90 -9.82 0.75
N ALA A 24 6.46 -9.29 -0.40
CA ALA A 24 5.51 -8.21 -0.51
C ALA A 24 4.06 -8.73 -0.47
N SER A 25 3.80 -9.91 -1.05
CA SER A 25 2.46 -10.50 -1.10
C SER A 25 1.84 -10.70 0.29
N ASN A 26 2.63 -11.03 1.30
CA ASN A 26 2.13 -11.21 2.68
C ASN A 26 1.83 -9.87 3.40
N LYS A 27 2.33 -8.75 2.88
CA LYS A 27 2.26 -7.42 3.51
C LYS A 27 1.32 -6.48 2.78
N ILE A 28 1.20 -6.63 1.47
CA ILE A 28 0.59 -5.63 0.60
C ILE A 28 -0.86 -5.34 0.97
N ASP A 29 -1.66 -6.31 1.42
CA ASP A 29 -3.05 -6.01 1.83
C ASP A 29 -3.12 -5.09 3.05
N PHE A 30 -2.17 -5.20 3.99
CA PHE A 30 -2.07 -4.27 5.11
C PHE A 30 -1.62 -2.89 4.63
N CYS A 31 -0.70 -2.85 3.67
CA CYS A 31 -0.22 -1.60 3.09
C CYS A 31 -1.30 -0.90 2.25
N LEU A 32 -2.11 -1.62 1.46
CA LEU A 32 -3.25 -1.07 0.72
C LEU A 32 -4.31 -0.54 1.68
N ALA A 33 -4.67 -1.31 2.72
CA ALA A 33 -5.60 -0.85 3.74
C ALA A 33 -5.10 0.40 4.50
N GLY A 34 -3.80 0.45 4.81
CA GLY A 34 -3.19 1.63 5.42
C GLY A 34 -3.05 2.82 4.48
N ALA A 35 -2.81 2.58 3.18
CA ALA A 35 -2.74 3.61 2.16
C ALA A 35 -4.09 4.35 2.03
N LEU A 36 -5.23 3.68 2.19
CA LEU A 36 -6.55 4.34 2.29
C LEU A 36 -6.61 5.37 3.43
N LEU A 37 -6.06 5.05 4.60
CA LEU A 37 -6.01 5.99 5.74
C LEU A 37 -5.07 7.17 5.46
N ILE A 38 -3.93 6.90 4.82
CA ILE A 38 -2.99 7.95 4.41
C ILE A 38 -3.63 8.86 3.37
N GLU A 39 -4.38 8.31 2.41
CA GLU A 39 -5.10 9.09 1.39
C GLU A 39 -6.15 10.00 2.05
N LEU A 40 -6.92 9.48 3.02
CA LEU A 40 -7.84 10.30 3.83
C LEU A 40 -7.13 11.41 4.62
N GLU A 41 -5.94 11.14 5.16
CA GLU A 41 -5.14 12.14 5.89
C GLU A 41 -4.59 13.22 4.94
N LEU A 42 -4.08 12.84 3.77
CA LEU A 42 -3.63 13.77 2.72
C LEU A 42 -4.79 14.66 2.21
N MET A 43 -6.01 14.13 2.19
CA MET A 43 -7.23 14.87 1.87
C MET A 43 -7.79 15.68 3.05
N ASN A 44 -7.11 15.74 4.19
CA ASN A 44 -7.56 16.39 5.42
C ASN A 44 -8.95 15.92 5.89
N ARG A 45 -9.29 14.64 5.68
CA ARG A 45 -10.53 14.01 6.17
C ARG A 45 -10.36 13.46 7.56
N VAL A 46 -9.19 12.89 7.83
CA VAL A 46 -8.83 12.32 9.13
C VAL A 46 -7.54 12.91 9.64
N LYS A 47 -7.34 12.84 10.96
CA LYS A 47 -6.08 13.14 11.61
C LYS A 47 -5.64 11.93 12.43
N ALA A 48 -4.42 11.46 12.18
CA ALA A 48 -3.82 10.40 12.97
C ALA A 48 -2.98 10.98 14.12
N ASP A 49 -3.02 10.28 15.25
CA ASP A 49 -2.05 10.37 16.34
C ASP A 49 -1.61 8.93 16.70
N LYS A 50 -0.54 8.79 17.48
CA LYS A 50 0.02 7.50 17.93
C LYS A 50 -1.04 6.54 18.49
N LYS A 51 -2.06 7.06 19.18
CA LYS A 51 -3.09 6.25 19.85
C LYS A 51 -4.45 6.30 19.17
N THR A 52 -4.73 7.32 18.36
CA THR A 52 -6.09 7.60 17.88
C THR A 52 -6.11 8.03 16.43
N LEU A 53 -7.21 7.73 15.75
CA LEU A 53 -7.51 8.26 14.42
C LEU A 53 -8.94 8.82 14.45
N GLN A 54 -9.08 10.08 14.05
CA GLN A 54 -10.33 10.83 14.19
C GLN A 54 -10.70 11.50 12.88
N VAL A 55 -12.00 11.57 12.60
CA VAL A 55 -12.54 12.36 11.47
C VAL A 55 -12.50 13.84 11.84
N ILE A 56 -11.91 14.64 10.96
CA ILE A 56 -11.85 16.10 11.07
C ILE A 56 -12.68 16.81 9.99
N ASN A 57 -13.00 16.11 8.89
CA ASN A 57 -13.86 16.60 7.82
C ASN A 57 -14.64 15.43 7.21
N ARG A 58 -15.97 15.54 7.17
CA ARG A 58 -16.91 14.51 6.68
C ARG A 58 -17.28 14.64 5.21
N THR A 59 -16.77 15.67 4.53
CA THR A 59 -17.06 15.91 3.11
C THR A 59 -16.66 14.67 2.31
N SER A 60 -17.51 14.22 1.39
CA SER A 60 -17.19 13.11 0.50
C SER A 60 -15.87 13.36 -0.24
N THR A 61 -15.14 12.29 -0.48
CA THR A 61 -13.89 12.26 -1.24
C THR A 61 -14.13 12.03 -2.74
N GLY A 62 -15.35 11.64 -3.12
CA GLY A 62 -15.66 11.17 -4.47
C GLY A 62 -15.18 9.74 -4.77
N ASN A 63 -14.54 9.07 -3.81
CA ASN A 63 -14.10 7.68 -3.92
C ASN A 63 -14.89 6.83 -2.92
N SER A 64 -15.62 5.83 -3.43
CA SER A 64 -16.52 5.00 -2.62
C SER A 64 -15.81 4.22 -1.50
N ARG A 65 -14.57 3.76 -1.72
CA ARG A 65 -13.78 3.04 -0.69
C ARG A 65 -13.33 3.98 0.42
N LEU A 66 -12.82 5.15 0.06
CA LEU A 66 -12.44 6.18 1.03
C LEU A 66 -13.65 6.67 1.83
N ASP A 67 -14.79 6.91 1.17
CA ASP A 67 -16.03 7.36 1.82
C ASP A 67 -16.61 6.27 2.74
N THR A 68 -16.55 5.01 2.32
CA THR A 68 -16.93 3.87 3.17
C THR A 68 -16.08 3.83 4.43
N LEU A 69 -14.75 3.96 4.30
CA LEU A 69 -13.84 3.95 5.43
C LEU A 69 -14.05 5.17 6.33
N LEU A 70 -14.23 6.36 5.75
CA LEU A 70 -14.49 7.60 6.47
C LEU A 70 -15.77 7.46 7.32
N ASN A 71 -16.85 6.93 6.73
CA ASN A 71 -18.11 6.68 7.43
C ASN A 71 -17.95 5.67 8.57
N LEU A 72 -17.19 4.59 8.36
CA LEU A 72 -16.91 3.61 9.42
C LEU A 72 -16.17 4.25 10.61
N ILE A 73 -15.22 5.14 10.34
CA ILE A 73 -14.47 5.85 11.38
C ILE A 73 -15.39 6.82 12.14
N ASP A 74 -16.18 7.62 11.43
CA ASP A 74 -17.08 8.62 12.01
C ASP A 74 -18.17 8.00 12.91
N HIS A 75 -18.73 6.87 12.50
CA HIS A 75 -19.80 6.18 13.25
C HIS A 75 -19.28 5.25 14.36
N SER A 76 -17.97 5.22 14.59
CA SER A 76 -17.38 4.39 15.64
C SER A 76 -17.73 4.94 17.02
N LYS A 77 -18.40 4.13 17.86
CA LYS A 77 -18.74 4.50 19.25
C LYS A 77 -17.53 4.79 20.15
N LYS A 78 -16.33 4.33 19.76
CA LYS A 78 -15.09 4.54 20.51
C LYS A 78 -14.03 5.08 19.56
N VAL A 79 -13.23 6.02 20.04
CA VAL A 79 -12.01 6.42 19.33
C VAL A 79 -11.04 5.24 19.31
N ARG A 80 -10.55 4.88 18.12
CA ARG A 80 -9.67 3.72 17.91
C ARG A 80 -8.34 4.14 17.31
N SER A 81 -7.34 3.27 17.45
CA SER A 81 -6.01 3.49 16.89
C SER A 81 -5.97 3.28 15.37
N PRO A 82 -4.97 3.84 14.67
CA PRO A 82 -4.75 3.53 13.26
C PRO A 82 -4.60 2.03 12.98
N SER A 83 -3.86 1.29 13.82
CA SER A 83 -3.70 -0.17 13.67
C SER A 83 -5.03 -0.92 13.71
N TYR A 84 -5.97 -0.50 14.56
CA TYR A 84 -7.31 -1.07 14.59
C TYR A 84 -8.02 -0.85 13.24
N TRP A 85 -7.96 0.37 12.70
CA TRP A 85 -8.61 0.70 11.43
C TRP A 85 -7.98 -0.03 10.25
N ILE A 86 -6.68 -0.27 10.24
CA ILE A 86 -6.01 -1.07 9.21
C ILE A 86 -6.56 -2.51 9.23
N THR A 87 -6.63 -3.14 10.40
CA THR A 87 -7.19 -4.49 10.54
C THR A 87 -8.68 -4.54 10.19
N LYS A 88 -9.45 -3.54 10.66
CA LYS A 88 -10.88 -3.43 10.34
C LYS A 88 -11.12 -3.25 8.85
N SER A 89 -10.31 -2.43 8.19
CA SER A 89 -10.39 -2.18 6.74
C SER A 89 -10.12 -3.45 5.94
N LYS A 90 -9.13 -4.26 6.32
CA LYS A 90 -8.93 -5.58 5.68
C LYS A 90 -10.15 -6.50 5.81
N GLY A 91 -10.84 -6.46 6.97
CA GLY A 91 -12.06 -7.24 7.18
C GLY A 91 -13.25 -6.72 6.36
N THR A 92 -13.33 -5.40 6.15
CA THR A 92 -14.35 -4.75 5.32
C THR A 92 -14.10 -5.01 3.83
N PHE A 93 -12.87 -4.81 3.37
CA PHE A 93 -12.46 -4.95 1.97
C PHE A 93 -11.72 -6.27 1.77
N LYS A 94 -12.46 -7.39 1.82
CA LYS A 94 -11.87 -8.75 1.80
C LYS A 94 -11.01 -9.03 0.56
N HIS A 95 -11.34 -8.40 -0.57
CA HIS A 95 -10.68 -8.61 -1.85
C HIS A 95 -9.98 -7.34 -2.36
N LEU A 96 -9.59 -6.43 -1.45
CA LEU A 96 -9.07 -5.09 -1.80
C LEU A 96 -7.98 -5.11 -2.88
N ARG A 97 -7.02 -6.03 -2.78
CA ARG A 97 -5.95 -6.18 -3.78
C ARG A 97 -6.51 -6.52 -5.15
N HIS A 98 -7.42 -7.48 -5.23
CA HIS A 98 -8.03 -7.92 -6.47
C HIS A 98 -8.90 -6.82 -7.08
N GLU A 99 -9.70 -6.14 -6.26
CA GLU A 99 -10.50 -4.99 -6.69
C GLU A 99 -9.64 -3.86 -7.29
N TYR A 100 -8.46 -3.60 -6.71
CA TYR A 100 -7.51 -2.65 -7.30
C TYR A 100 -6.88 -3.16 -8.60
N LEU A 101 -6.56 -4.45 -8.70
CA LEU A 101 -6.06 -5.03 -9.95
C LEU A 101 -7.09 -4.91 -11.08
N GLU A 102 -8.35 -5.26 -10.81
CA GLU A 102 -9.46 -5.10 -11.75
C GLU A 102 -9.67 -3.62 -12.13
N GLN A 103 -9.61 -2.71 -11.16
CA GLN A 103 -9.68 -1.28 -11.43
C GLN A 103 -8.56 -0.81 -12.37
N LEU A 104 -7.33 -1.26 -12.16
CA LEU A 104 -6.20 -0.94 -13.03
C LEU A 104 -6.30 -1.59 -14.42
N VAL A 105 -6.96 -2.75 -14.54
CA VAL A 105 -7.32 -3.35 -15.83
C VAL A 105 -8.37 -2.48 -16.55
N ASN A 106 -9.41 -2.06 -15.85
CA ASN A 106 -10.47 -1.19 -16.41
C ASN A 106 -9.94 0.18 -16.85
N GLN A 107 -8.90 0.69 -16.19
CA GLN A 107 -8.18 1.90 -16.60
C GLN A 107 -7.20 1.66 -17.76
N GLY A 108 -7.03 0.42 -18.23
CA GLY A 108 -6.12 0.06 -19.31
C GLY A 108 -4.64 0.06 -18.93
N ILE A 109 -4.31 0.10 -17.63
CA ILE A 109 -2.93 0.11 -17.13
C ILE A 109 -2.39 -1.32 -17.05
N LEU A 110 -3.21 -2.24 -16.55
CA LEU A 110 -2.94 -3.67 -16.54
C LEU A 110 -3.76 -4.37 -17.62
N ARG A 111 -3.40 -5.61 -17.92
CA ARG A 111 -4.24 -6.54 -18.68
C ARG A 111 -4.44 -7.81 -17.86
N GLU A 112 -5.58 -8.45 -18.03
CA GLU A 112 -5.86 -9.75 -17.44
C GLU A 112 -5.38 -10.85 -18.39
N GLU A 113 -4.59 -11.79 -17.88
CA GLU A 113 -4.14 -12.97 -18.61
C GLU A 113 -4.46 -14.24 -17.81
N GLU A 114 -5.17 -15.18 -18.43
CA GLU A 114 -5.31 -16.52 -17.88
C GLU A 114 -4.00 -17.29 -18.08
N ARG A 115 -3.48 -17.88 -17.00
CA ARG A 115 -2.29 -18.73 -16.98
C ARG A 115 -2.62 -20.07 -16.35
N GLN A 116 -1.83 -21.09 -16.66
CA GLN A 116 -1.96 -22.40 -16.02
C GLN A 116 -0.79 -22.64 -15.05
N ILE A 117 -1.12 -23.05 -13.83
CA ILE A 117 -0.18 -23.59 -12.85
C ILE A 117 -0.32 -25.11 -12.90
N PHE A 118 0.79 -25.82 -13.15
CA PHE A 118 0.82 -27.29 -13.27
C PHE A 118 -0.23 -27.88 -14.23
N TRP A 119 -0.45 -27.27 -15.40
CA TRP A 119 -1.38 -27.72 -16.47
C TRP A 119 -2.88 -27.86 -16.09
N ILE A 120 -3.23 -27.89 -14.79
CA ILE A 120 -4.59 -28.17 -14.31
C ILE A 120 -5.19 -27.07 -13.44
N PHE A 121 -4.41 -26.09 -12.96
CA PHE A 121 -4.93 -25.01 -12.13
C PHE A 121 -4.91 -23.68 -12.90
N PRO A 122 -6.07 -23.14 -13.32
CA PRO A 122 -6.12 -21.80 -13.89
C PRO A 122 -5.70 -20.77 -12.82
N SER A 123 -4.95 -19.77 -13.26
CA SER A 123 -4.45 -18.67 -12.43
C SER A 123 -4.49 -17.39 -13.24
N THR A 124 -5.02 -16.32 -12.66
CA THR A 124 -5.08 -15.02 -13.31
C THR A 124 -3.83 -14.22 -13.02
N ALA A 125 -3.17 -13.73 -14.06
CA ALA A 125 -2.05 -12.79 -13.99
C ALA A 125 -2.47 -11.41 -14.48
N TYR A 126 -1.84 -10.38 -13.90
CA TYR A 126 -2.14 -8.98 -14.21
C TYR A 126 -0.90 -8.22 -14.70
N PRO A 127 -0.28 -8.60 -15.83
CA PRO A 127 0.88 -7.87 -16.35
C PRO A 127 0.53 -6.45 -16.78
N LEU A 128 1.56 -5.60 -16.86
CA LEU A 128 1.41 -4.23 -17.30
C LEU A 128 1.11 -4.18 -18.81
N ARG A 129 0.15 -3.35 -19.20
CA ARG A 129 -0.09 -3.03 -20.61
C ARG A 129 0.98 -2.06 -21.13
N ASP A 130 1.34 -1.08 -20.32
CA ASP A 130 2.43 -0.14 -20.55
C ASP A 130 3.21 0.06 -19.24
N THR A 131 4.54 0.15 -19.36
CA THR A 131 5.48 0.34 -18.25
C THR A 131 5.71 1.82 -17.90
N LEU A 132 5.28 2.77 -18.75
CA LEU A 132 5.54 4.20 -18.56
C LEU A 132 5.12 4.70 -17.18
N LEU A 133 3.87 4.48 -16.78
CA LEU A 133 3.35 4.98 -15.50
C LEU A 133 4.11 4.39 -14.30
N LYS A 134 4.40 3.09 -14.34
CA LYS A 134 5.20 2.44 -13.28
C LYS A 134 6.62 3.00 -13.24
N ARG A 135 7.23 3.24 -14.41
CA ARG A 135 8.56 3.83 -14.53
C ARG A 135 8.58 5.23 -13.93
N GLU A 136 7.60 6.08 -14.23
CA GLU A 136 7.48 7.42 -13.66
C GLU A 136 7.36 7.39 -12.13
N ILE A 137 6.52 6.51 -11.59
CA ILE A 137 6.36 6.35 -10.13
C ILE A 137 7.68 5.87 -9.51
N ARG A 138 8.33 4.87 -10.12
CA ARG A 138 9.60 4.31 -9.67
C ARG A 138 10.70 5.38 -9.69
N ASP A 139 10.80 6.13 -10.77
CA ASP A 139 11.83 7.14 -10.96
C ASP A 139 11.64 8.29 -9.97
N ARG A 140 10.40 8.72 -9.70
CA ARG A 140 10.08 9.69 -8.63
C ARG A 140 10.54 9.21 -7.24
N VAL A 141 10.34 7.93 -6.92
CA VAL A 141 10.84 7.33 -5.67
C VAL A 141 12.38 7.29 -5.65
N ARG A 142 13.00 6.87 -6.75
CA ARG A 142 14.47 6.76 -6.86
C ARG A 142 15.13 8.13 -6.76
N LEU A 143 14.56 9.15 -7.37
CA LEU A 143 15.07 10.52 -7.39
C LEU A 143 15.23 11.08 -5.96
N VAL A 144 14.18 10.97 -5.14
CA VAL A 144 14.21 11.39 -3.73
C VAL A 144 15.28 10.63 -2.94
N ILE A 145 15.38 9.31 -3.13
CA ILE A 145 16.27 8.49 -2.32
C ILE A 145 17.74 8.58 -2.75
N LEU A 146 18.01 8.61 -4.04
CA LEU A 146 19.37 8.58 -4.58
C LEU A 146 19.96 9.98 -4.75
N ARG A 147 19.14 10.98 -5.06
CA ARG A 147 19.57 12.37 -5.29
C ARG A 147 19.22 13.32 -4.14
N GLU A 148 18.59 12.80 -3.08
CA GLU A 148 18.24 13.57 -1.87
C GLU A 148 17.36 14.78 -2.16
N GLU A 149 16.54 14.68 -3.21
CA GLU A 149 15.54 15.71 -3.50
C GLU A 149 14.47 15.76 -2.41
N THR A 150 13.96 16.97 -2.15
CA THR A 150 12.91 17.15 -1.15
C THR A 150 11.60 16.55 -1.66
N PRO A 151 11.05 15.51 -1.01
CA PRO A 151 9.84 14.86 -1.49
C PRO A 151 8.60 15.72 -1.25
N SER A 152 7.64 15.66 -2.18
CA SER A 152 6.27 16.07 -1.87
C SER A 152 5.70 15.21 -0.73
N PRO A 153 4.71 15.69 0.04
CA PRO A 153 4.08 14.88 1.10
C PRO A 153 3.59 13.53 0.59
N ARG A 154 2.93 13.49 -0.58
CA ARG A 154 2.47 12.25 -1.21
C ARG A 154 3.62 11.29 -1.53
N THR A 155 4.71 11.81 -2.12
CA THR A 155 5.88 11.01 -2.46
C THR A 155 6.57 10.45 -1.22
N ALA A 156 6.71 11.25 -0.15
CA ALA A 156 7.27 10.78 1.12
C ALA A 156 6.46 9.60 1.69
N ARG A 157 5.13 9.70 1.65
CA ARG A 157 4.21 8.63 2.08
C ARG A 157 4.32 7.37 1.22
N LEU A 158 4.40 7.50 -0.11
CA LEU A 158 4.62 6.38 -1.00
C LEU A 158 5.94 5.66 -0.69
N ILE A 159 7.02 6.41 -0.48
CA ILE A 159 8.34 5.85 -0.14
C ILE A 159 8.29 5.09 1.19
N ALA A 160 7.60 5.65 2.18
CA ALA A 160 7.40 5.00 3.47
C ALA A 160 6.56 3.70 3.33
N LEU A 161 5.53 3.70 2.48
CA LEU A 161 4.76 2.49 2.14
C LEU A 161 5.60 1.43 1.41
N VAL A 162 6.47 1.83 0.48
CA VAL A 162 7.43 0.93 -0.19
C VAL A 162 8.29 0.19 0.85
N HIS A 163 8.76 0.91 1.89
CA HIS A 163 9.50 0.28 2.98
C HIS A 163 8.63 -0.72 3.74
N ALA A 164 7.43 -0.32 4.18
CA ALA A 164 6.52 -1.17 4.94
C ALA A 164 6.13 -2.45 4.16
N CYS A 165 5.94 -2.33 2.85
CA CYS A 165 5.59 -3.43 1.96
C CYS A 165 6.79 -4.32 1.58
N GLY A 166 8.02 -3.93 1.92
CA GLY A 166 9.23 -4.68 1.58
C GLY A 166 9.65 -4.58 0.10
N LEU A 167 9.23 -3.52 -0.59
CA LEU A 167 9.46 -3.35 -2.04
C LEU A 167 10.79 -2.65 -2.38
N THR A 168 11.63 -2.35 -1.40
CA THR A 168 12.91 -1.66 -1.65
C THR A 168 13.79 -2.41 -2.65
N ASN A 169 13.83 -3.75 -2.59
CA ASN A 169 14.64 -4.54 -3.53
C ASN A 169 14.08 -4.56 -4.96
N THR A 170 12.79 -4.27 -5.12
CA THR A 170 12.09 -4.17 -6.42
C THR A 170 12.40 -2.85 -7.11
N ILE A 171 12.67 -1.79 -6.34
CA ILE A 171 12.86 -0.42 -6.85
C ILE A 171 14.33 -0.07 -7.07
N PHE A 172 15.22 -0.66 -6.25
CA PHE A 172 16.63 -0.32 -6.21
C PHE A 172 17.53 -1.49 -6.62
N ASP A 173 18.59 -1.15 -7.35
CA ASP A 173 19.59 -2.09 -7.82
C ASP A 173 20.45 -2.58 -6.66
N LYS A 174 21.18 -3.67 -6.87
CA LYS A 174 21.82 -4.43 -5.78
C LYS A 174 22.77 -3.57 -4.94
N GLU A 175 23.54 -2.73 -5.62
CA GLU A 175 24.51 -1.79 -5.08
C GLU A 175 23.86 -0.62 -4.31
N GLU A 176 22.65 -0.21 -4.71
CA GLU A 176 21.92 0.91 -4.09
C GLU A 176 21.15 0.48 -2.83
N ARG A 177 20.74 -0.80 -2.75
CA ARG A 177 19.80 -1.31 -1.73
C ARG A 177 20.21 -1.00 -0.30
N LYS A 178 21.51 -1.07 0.04
CA LYS A 178 21.96 -0.85 1.42
C LYS A 178 21.63 0.57 1.89
N ASP A 179 21.94 1.56 1.08
CA ASP A 179 21.72 2.96 1.43
C ASP A 179 20.27 3.38 1.22
N ALA A 180 19.63 2.88 0.15
CA ALA A 180 18.20 3.06 -0.06
C ALA A 180 17.40 2.57 1.16
N ARG A 181 17.69 1.37 1.69
CA ARG A 181 17.02 0.84 2.89
C ARG A 181 17.15 1.73 4.11
N LYS A 182 18.30 2.38 4.32
CA LYS A 182 18.49 3.31 5.44
C LYS A 182 17.59 4.54 5.27
N LYS A 183 17.59 5.14 4.08
CA LYS A 183 16.83 6.35 3.76
C LYS A 183 15.33 6.13 3.79
N VAL A 184 14.81 5.09 3.13
CA VAL A 184 13.37 4.76 3.17
C VAL A 184 12.90 4.42 4.58
N LYS A 185 13.75 3.76 5.40
CA LYS A 185 13.43 3.46 6.80
C LYS A 185 13.36 4.72 7.66
N ALA A 186 14.21 5.72 7.40
CA ALA A 186 14.15 7.00 8.10
C ALA A 186 12.81 7.71 7.86
N LEU A 187 12.39 7.84 6.59
CA LEU A 187 11.08 8.40 6.23
C LEU A 187 9.93 7.61 6.86
N ALA A 188 10.01 6.27 6.82
CA ALA A 188 8.98 5.44 7.44
C ALA A 188 8.87 5.63 8.95
N LYS A 189 9.96 5.96 9.67
CA LYS A 189 9.95 6.19 11.12
C LYS A 189 9.23 7.48 11.52
N GLU A 190 9.25 8.48 10.65
CA GLU A 190 8.63 9.79 10.90
C GLU A 190 7.11 9.76 10.67
N ASP A 191 6.62 8.79 9.89
CA ASP A 191 5.20 8.65 9.55
C ASP A 191 4.43 7.75 10.53
N LEU A 192 3.49 8.35 11.26
CA LEU A 192 2.64 7.68 12.24
C LEU A 192 1.77 6.56 11.65
N LEU A 193 1.18 6.78 10.47
CA LEU A 193 0.31 5.79 9.82
C LEU A 193 1.14 4.63 9.28
N VAL A 194 2.30 4.90 8.69
CA VAL A 194 3.20 3.85 8.23
C VAL A 194 3.78 3.04 9.39
N GLN A 195 4.12 3.67 10.51
CA GLN A 195 4.48 2.95 11.72
C GLN A 195 3.35 2.05 12.22
N ALA A 196 2.09 2.52 12.16
CA ALA A 196 0.94 1.69 12.49
C ALA A 196 0.78 0.49 11.55
N ILE A 197 1.02 0.65 10.25
CA ILE A 197 1.04 -0.45 9.26
C ILE A 197 2.11 -1.47 9.61
N ILE A 198 3.35 -1.03 9.84
CA ILE A 198 4.48 -1.90 10.19
C ILE A 198 4.16 -2.69 11.47
N LYS A 199 3.61 -2.04 12.49
CA LYS A 199 3.20 -2.68 13.74
C LYS A 199 2.11 -3.72 13.52
N THR A 200 1.11 -3.42 12.70
CA THR A 200 0.02 -4.36 12.38
C THR A 200 0.54 -5.59 11.63
N ILE A 201 1.45 -5.40 10.66
CA ILE A 201 2.10 -6.51 9.93
C ILE A 201 2.88 -7.41 10.90
N GLN A 202 3.67 -6.81 11.80
CA GLN A 202 4.45 -7.57 12.79
C GLN A 202 3.56 -8.36 13.75
N GLY A 203 2.48 -7.74 14.27
CA GLY A 203 1.54 -8.40 15.17
C GLY A 203 0.77 -9.56 14.52
N SER A 204 0.47 -9.45 13.22
CA SER A 204 -0.18 -10.54 12.46
C SER A 204 0.74 -11.76 12.31
N ASN A 205 2.04 -11.54 12.09
CA ASN A 205 3.01 -12.63 11.95
C ASN A 205 3.27 -13.35 13.28
N SER A 206 3.24 -12.63 14.41
CA SER A 206 3.40 -13.23 15.74
C SER A 206 2.22 -14.12 16.15
N GLY A 207 0.99 -13.80 15.72
CA GLY A 207 -0.19 -14.62 15.98
C GLY A 207 -0.22 -15.96 15.22
N ALA A 208 0.41 -16.00 14.03
CA ALA A 208 0.48 -17.22 13.21
C ALA A 208 1.37 -18.32 13.83
N TYR A 209 2.37 -17.96 14.63
CA TYR A 209 3.24 -18.92 15.33
C TYR A 209 2.69 -19.36 16.70
N ALA A 210 1.77 -18.61 17.30
CA ALA A 210 1.20 -18.92 18.61
C ALA A 210 0.02 -19.92 18.54
N GLY A 211 -0.53 -20.18 17.35
CA GLY A 211 -1.61 -21.15 17.12
C GLY A 211 -1.14 -22.50 16.57
N SER A 212 0.16 -22.80 16.66
CA SER A 212 0.78 -24.02 16.12
C SER A 212 1.38 -24.91 17.22
N PHE A 213 0.67 -25.08 18.33
CA PHE A 213 0.98 -26.05 19.39
C PHE A 213 -0.29 -26.71 19.90
#